data_AF-A0A6L7UNX0-F1
#
_entry.id   AF-A0A6L7UNX0-F1
#
_cell.length_a   1.000
_cell.length_b   1.000
_cell.length_c   1.000
_cell.angle_alpha   90.00
_cell.angle_beta   90.00
_cell.angle_gamma   90.00
#
_symmetry.space_group_name_H-M   'P 1'
#
loop_
_entity.id
_entity.type
_entity.pdbx_description
1 polymer ?
#
loop_
_entity_poly.entity_id
_entity_poly.type
_entity_poly.pdbx_seq_one_letter_code
_entity_poly.pdbx_strand_id
1 'polypeptide(L)'
;MAEPAGDGGGGGGRRDPGCRRLRAGRRGRAGGPRPGTGDPRHPVEPRSPVRTAAGAAGVTAGVAFGAGGRVVVKPPAFEYVAAAGLDEALEALADTSVETRPLAGGQSLVPMLNFRLAAPERLVDLNGIEALAGVEETESGGLRLGAMVRVRQLERDPLIARRAPLLAEAAPFIAHPQIRSRGTVGGSVAHADPAAELPAVLLTLGARVRIARRSRGGEPGSRVERTLDLDDFFLGPFFSALEPDELLTAIEVPPSAPAEGTAFDEVARRRGDYALAGVAARVRLDSGGVCGEAAISLVNGGSTPCLMSEAARTLVGSEPTPEAIEAAAAACAATCDPAADMHASEAYRRHLVRTLTARVVSRAADRART
;
A
#
# COMPACT_ATOMS: atom_id res chain seq x y z
N MET A 1 -27.07 -28.72 -61.27
CA MET A 1 -28.02 -29.72 -61.81
C MET A 1 -27.90 -30.96 -60.95
N ALA A 2 -28.89 -31.46 -60.23
CA ALA A 2 -30.26 -31.07 -59.98
C ALA A 2 -30.70 -31.81 -58.69
N GLU A 3 -31.51 -31.17 -57.85
CA GLU A 3 -32.44 -31.88 -56.95
C GLU A 3 -33.51 -32.62 -57.78
N PRO A 4 -34.35 -33.47 -57.16
CA PRO A 4 -35.63 -32.92 -56.72
C PRO A 4 -36.15 -33.43 -55.36
N ALA A 5 -37.14 -32.69 -54.91
CA ALA A 5 -37.85 -32.74 -53.65
C ALA A 5 -39.10 -33.65 -53.62
N GLY A 6 -39.66 -33.79 -52.42
CA GLY A 6 -41.10 -34.00 -52.14
C GLY A 6 -41.38 -35.17 -51.18
N ASP A 7 -42.35 -35.17 -50.28
CA ASP A 7 -43.25 -34.18 -49.66
C ASP A 7 -44.02 -34.97 -48.57
N GLY A 8 -44.61 -34.32 -47.56
CA GLY A 8 -45.59 -34.97 -46.67
C GLY A 8 -45.63 -34.44 -45.23
N GLY A 9 -46.42 -33.39 -45.00
CA GLY A 9 -46.56 -32.70 -43.72
C GLY A 9 -47.63 -33.20 -42.74
N GLY A 10 -47.83 -32.39 -41.69
CA GLY A 10 -48.84 -32.48 -40.62
C GLY A 10 -48.16 -32.43 -39.25
N GLY A 11 -48.22 -31.40 -38.42
CA GLY A 11 -49.26 -30.40 -38.17
C GLY A 11 -49.84 -30.63 -36.78
N GLY A 12 -49.49 -29.78 -35.78
CA GLY A 12 -50.15 -29.81 -34.46
C GLY A 12 -49.29 -29.31 -33.31
N GLY A 13 -49.27 -28.00 -33.08
CA GLY A 13 -48.44 -27.38 -32.04
C GLY A 13 -48.99 -27.49 -30.61
N ARG A 14 -48.17 -27.05 -29.65
CA ARG A 14 -48.46 -25.97 -28.68
C ARG A 14 -47.43 -25.92 -27.54
N ARG A 15 -46.89 -24.72 -27.35
CA ARG A 15 -46.60 -24.03 -26.06
C ARG A 15 -45.37 -24.47 -25.25
N ASP A 16 -44.28 -23.74 -25.47
CA ASP A 16 -43.51 -23.07 -24.40
C ASP A 16 -44.07 -21.62 -24.25
N PRO A 17 -43.74 -20.72 -23.29
CA PRO A 17 -42.66 -20.76 -22.28
C PRO A 17 -42.99 -20.10 -20.90
N GLY A 18 -42.01 -20.04 -19.99
CA GLY A 18 -41.95 -19.04 -18.90
C GLY A 18 -41.11 -19.51 -17.70
N CYS A 19 -39.91 -18.99 -17.40
CA CYS A 19 -39.51 -17.61 -17.13
C CYS A 19 -40.46 -16.88 -16.15
N ARG A 20 -40.17 -16.98 -14.84
CA ARG A 20 -40.84 -16.20 -13.80
C ARG A 20 -40.03 -14.98 -13.43
N ARG A 21 -40.45 -13.81 -13.93
CA ARG A 21 -40.28 -12.51 -13.26
C ARG A 21 -41.57 -12.19 -12.51
N LEU A 22 -41.45 -11.80 -11.25
CA LEU A 22 -42.56 -11.26 -10.46
C LEU A 22 -42.48 -9.72 -10.46
N ARG A 23 -43.55 -9.08 -10.91
CA ARG A 23 -43.98 -7.73 -10.51
C ARG A 23 -45.50 -7.74 -10.38
N ALA A 24 -46.02 -7.13 -9.31
CA ALA A 24 -46.83 -5.90 -9.38
C ALA A 24 -47.96 -5.84 -8.35
N GLY A 25 -48.18 -4.62 -7.85
CA GLY A 25 -49.48 -4.08 -7.46
C GLY A 25 -49.32 -2.93 -6.46
N ARG A 26 -49.94 -1.75 -6.58
CA ARG A 26 -50.76 -1.12 -7.63
C ARG A 26 -50.90 0.37 -7.26
N ARG A 27 -51.36 1.16 -8.22
CA ARG A 27 -51.47 2.64 -8.27
C ARG A 27 -52.54 3.24 -7.35
N GLY A 28 -52.37 4.53 -7.01
CA GLY A 28 -53.44 5.47 -6.64
C GLY A 28 -52.94 6.92 -6.70
N ARG A 29 -53.64 7.79 -7.44
CA ARG A 29 -53.27 9.17 -7.83
C ARG A 29 -53.82 10.24 -6.86
N ALA A 30 -53.20 11.43 -6.97
CA ALA A 30 -53.77 12.80 -6.97
C ALA A 30 -53.81 13.61 -5.67
N GLY A 31 -53.38 14.87 -5.79
CA GLY A 31 -53.88 16.00 -4.99
C GLY A 31 -52.82 16.73 -4.16
N GLY A 32 -52.20 17.78 -4.73
CA GLY A 32 -51.59 18.84 -3.93
C GLY A 32 -52.63 19.93 -3.60
N PRO A 33 -52.39 20.72 -2.54
CA PRO A 33 -52.45 22.17 -2.68
C PRO A 33 -51.27 22.89 -1.99
N ARG A 34 -50.98 24.11 -2.46
CA ARG A 34 -49.94 25.03 -1.96
C ARG A 34 -50.42 25.86 -0.73
N PRO A 35 -49.70 26.91 -0.27
CA PRO A 35 -49.03 26.98 1.03
C PRO A 35 -49.80 27.83 2.06
N GLY A 36 -49.59 27.55 3.35
CA GLY A 36 -50.18 28.30 4.46
C GLY A 36 -49.10 28.80 5.42
N THR A 37 -49.15 30.09 5.66
CA THR A 37 -48.36 30.93 6.58
C THR A 37 -48.48 30.54 8.05
N GLY A 38 -47.39 30.62 8.82
CA GLY A 38 -47.41 30.58 10.29
C GLY A 38 -46.00 30.64 10.91
N ASP A 39 -45.65 31.80 11.46
CA ASP A 39 -44.43 32.13 12.21
C ASP A 39 -44.65 31.90 13.75
N PRO A 40 -43.66 32.03 14.65
CA PRO A 40 -43.08 30.95 15.44
C PRO A 40 -43.47 31.07 16.92
N ARG A 41 -43.13 30.06 17.74
CA ARG A 41 -42.80 30.18 19.17
C ARG A 41 -42.82 28.79 19.80
N HIS A 42 -41.65 28.20 20.01
CA HIS A 42 -41.26 27.43 21.20
C HIS A 42 -39.85 26.85 20.96
N PRO A 43 -38.86 27.13 21.83
CA PRO A 43 -37.53 26.56 21.68
C PRO A 43 -37.55 25.09 22.17
N VAL A 44 -37.17 24.19 21.27
CA VAL A 44 -36.84 22.79 21.59
C VAL A 44 -35.35 22.76 21.95
N GLU A 45 -35.03 22.44 23.20
CA GLU A 45 -33.65 22.22 23.65
C GLU A 45 -33.06 20.97 22.98
N PRO A 46 -31.85 21.03 22.39
CA PRO A 46 -31.19 19.84 21.89
C PRO A 46 -30.52 19.08 23.04
N ARG A 47 -30.98 17.84 23.25
CA ARG A 47 -30.29 16.81 24.04
C ARG A 47 -28.89 16.56 23.45
N SER A 48 -27.89 16.56 24.32
CA SER A 48 -26.50 16.24 23.99
C SER A 48 -26.37 14.83 23.42
N PRO A 49 -25.71 14.63 22.26
CA PRO A 49 -25.28 13.31 21.86
C PRO A 49 -23.93 12.97 22.50
N VAL A 50 -23.88 11.74 23.01
CA VAL A 50 -22.72 11.00 23.49
C VAL A 50 -21.54 11.13 22.51
N ARG A 51 -20.39 11.58 23.00
CA ARG A 51 -19.12 11.57 22.24
C ARG A 51 -18.59 10.15 22.14
N THR A 52 -18.79 9.52 20.98
CA THR A 52 -17.94 8.41 20.52
C THR A 52 -16.68 9.01 19.88
N ALA A 53 -15.50 8.61 20.38
CA ALA A 53 -14.21 9.02 19.83
C ALA A 53 -13.99 8.34 18.47
N ALA A 54 -14.14 9.12 17.40
CA ALA A 54 -13.70 8.77 16.06
C ALA A 54 -12.55 9.72 15.68
N GLY A 55 -11.31 9.24 15.81
CA GLY A 55 -10.11 9.92 15.35
C GLY A 55 -9.94 9.75 13.84
N ALA A 56 -10.58 10.64 13.07
CA ALA A 56 -10.26 10.86 11.67
C ALA A 56 -10.43 12.37 11.41
N ALA A 57 -9.47 13.16 11.90
CA ALA A 57 -9.41 14.58 11.59
C ALA A 57 -8.73 14.74 10.24
N GLY A 58 -9.51 15.12 9.22
CA GLY A 58 -8.97 15.67 7.99
C GLY A 58 -8.06 16.85 8.32
N VAL A 59 -6.79 16.75 7.91
CA VAL A 59 -5.79 17.77 8.15
C VAL A 59 -6.04 18.94 7.19
N THR A 60 -6.80 19.94 7.61
CA THR A 60 -6.66 21.29 7.05
C THR A 60 -5.39 21.89 7.64
N ALA A 61 -4.25 21.66 6.96
CA ALA A 61 -2.97 22.23 7.34
C ALA A 61 -3.01 23.76 7.21
N GLY A 62 -3.09 24.46 8.35
CA GLY A 62 -2.87 25.89 8.41
C GLY A 62 -1.37 26.18 8.29
N VAL A 63 -0.92 26.73 7.18
CA VAL A 63 0.46 27.23 7.02
C VAL A 63 0.65 28.41 7.98
N ALA A 64 1.48 28.24 9.01
CA ALA A 64 1.81 29.32 9.92
C ALA A 64 2.81 30.29 9.24
N PHE A 65 2.33 31.48 8.88
CA PHE A 65 3.17 32.56 8.37
C PHE A 65 3.91 33.23 9.52
N GLY A 66 5.25 33.28 9.44
CA GLY A 66 6.05 34.07 10.37
C GLY A 66 5.81 35.57 10.15
N ALA A 67 6.13 36.38 11.17
CA ALA A 67 6.15 37.84 11.03
C ALA A 67 7.05 38.22 9.84
N GLY A 68 6.43 38.75 8.77
CA GLY A 68 7.11 39.08 7.50
C GLY A 68 6.77 38.20 6.29
N GLY A 69 5.77 37.32 6.35
CA GLY A 69 5.29 36.56 5.18
C GLY A 69 6.25 35.49 4.66
N ARG A 70 7.34 35.20 5.41
CA ARG A 70 8.24 34.08 5.14
C ARG A 70 7.72 32.83 5.84
N VAL A 71 7.66 31.71 5.10
CA VAL A 71 7.44 30.38 5.67
C VAL A 71 8.56 30.11 6.66
N VAL A 72 8.21 29.91 7.93
CA VAL A 72 9.19 29.57 8.98
C VAL A 72 9.60 28.12 8.77
N VAL A 73 10.72 27.89 8.06
CA VAL A 73 11.31 26.56 7.79
C VAL A 73 12.01 25.97 9.02
N LYS A 74 11.54 26.33 10.23
CA LYS A 74 12.10 25.84 11.49
C LYS A 74 11.11 24.85 12.12
N PRO A 75 11.54 23.59 12.33
CA PRO A 75 10.80 22.63 13.15
C PRO A 75 10.37 23.24 14.49
N PRO A 76 9.25 22.76 15.07
CA PRO A 76 8.99 23.00 16.48
C PRO A 76 10.15 22.46 17.34
N ALA A 77 10.30 22.98 18.56
CA ALA A 77 11.26 22.43 19.50
C ALA A 77 10.83 21.00 19.88
N PHE A 78 11.80 20.11 20.00
CA PHE A 78 11.62 18.73 20.45
C PHE A 78 12.80 18.30 21.31
N GLU A 79 12.56 17.37 22.22
CA GLU A 79 13.59 16.57 22.87
C GLU A 79 14.20 15.60 21.85
N TYR A 80 15.51 15.39 21.92
CA TYR A 80 16.22 14.47 21.04
C TYR A 80 16.96 13.44 21.87
N VAL A 81 16.61 12.16 21.67
CA VAL A 81 17.21 11.01 22.32
C VAL A 81 18.02 10.24 21.28
N ALA A 82 19.34 10.19 21.44
CA ALA A 82 20.21 9.35 20.62
C ALA A 82 20.37 7.99 21.30
N ALA A 83 19.47 7.05 21.00
CA ALA A 83 19.46 5.75 21.66
C ALA A 83 20.72 4.94 21.30
N ALA A 84 21.42 4.44 22.31
CA ALA A 84 22.62 3.62 22.16
C ALA A 84 22.31 2.16 21.78
N GLY A 85 21.04 1.74 21.89
CA GLY A 85 20.61 0.40 21.59
C GLY A 85 19.09 0.27 21.47
N LEU A 86 18.64 -0.94 21.09
CA LEU A 86 17.22 -1.21 20.89
C LEU A 86 16.42 -1.02 22.18
N ASP A 87 16.93 -1.51 23.31
CA ASP A 87 16.17 -1.45 24.58
C ASP A 87 15.97 -0.01 25.06
N GLU A 88 16.96 0.88 24.86
CA GLU A 88 16.81 2.31 25.17
C GLU A 88 15.80 3.00 24.24
N ALA A 89 15.80 2.64 22.94
CA ALA A 89 14.79 3.16 22.02
C ALA A 89 13.37 2.71 22.41
N LEU A 90 13.20 1.43 22.79
CA LEU A 90 11.91 0.91 23.24
C LEU A 90 11.48 1.51 24.59
N GLU A 91 12.42 1.80 25.50
CA GLU A 91 12.13 2.52 26.74
C GLU A 91 11.63 3.95 26.45
N ALA A 92 12.30 4.67 25.56
CA ALA A 92 11.90 6.02 25.18
C ALA A 92 10.52 6.08 24.50
N LEU A 93 10.15 5.03 23.76
CA LEU A 93 8.83 4.87 23.12
C LEU A 93 7.75 4.40 24.09
N ALA A 94 8.11 3.72 25.19
CA ALA A 94 7.15 3.22 26.17
C ALA A 94 6.44 4.35 26.93
N ASP A 95 7.06 5.54 27.01
CA ASP A 95 6.45 6.75 27.52
C ASP A 95 5.47 7.35 26.48
N THR A 96 4.23 6.89 26.54
CA THR A 96 3.15 7.38 25.67
C THR A 96 2.49 8.67 26.20
N SER A 97 3.07 9.32 27.22
CA SER A 97 2.52 10.58 27.76
C SER A 97 2.84 11.79 26.88
N VAL A 98 3.87 11.67 26.03
CA VAL A 98 4.30 12.67 25.04
C VAL A 98 4.28 12.05 23.65
N GLU A 99 4.04 12.86 22.62
CA GLU A 99 4.14 12.36 21.24
C GLU A 99 5.62 12.11 20.90
N THR A 100 6.00 10.84 20.87
CA THR A 100 7.34 10.38 20.49
C THR A 100 7.34 9.80 19.08
N ARG A 101 8.32 10.18 18.25
CA ARG A 101 8.50 9.60 16.91
C ARG A 101 9.90 9.03 16.72
N PRO A 102 10.05 7.80 16.20
CA PRO A 102 11.35 7.30 15.80
C PRO A 102 11.93 8.07 14.60
N LEU A 103 13.21 8.46 14.70
CA LEU A 103 13.97 9.09 13.63
C LEU A 103 14.90 8.05 12.97
N ALA A 104 14.41 7.49 11.86
CA ALA A 104 15.18 6.58 11.02
C ALA A 104 16.07 7.35 10.01
N GLY A 105 15.78 7.25 8.71
CA GLY A 105 16.47 8.02 7.67
C GLY A 105 16.13 9.51 7.64
N GLY A 106 15.00 9.90 8.24
CA GLY A 106 14.52 11.29 8.30
C GLY A 106 13.99 11.86 6.98
N GLN A 107 13.90 11.06 5.91
CA GLN A 107 13.59 11.57 4.56
C GLN A 107 12.11 11.92 4.33
N SER A 108 11.20 11.44 5.18
CA SER A 108 9.81 11.88 5.22
C SER A 108 9.54 12.74 6.46
N LEU A 109 10.00 12.27 7.64
CA LEU A 109 9.76 12.95 8.91
C LEU A 109 10.37 14.36 8.97
N VAL A 110 11.64 14.55 8.60
CA VAL A 110 12.28 15.88 8.72
C VAL A 110 11.60 16.93 7.81
N PRO A 111 11.25 16.62 6.54
CA PRO A 111 10.38 17.51 5.77
C PRO A 111 9.04 17.82 6.44
N MET A 112 8.36 16.83 7.03
CA MET A 112 7.11 17.06 7.76
C MET A 112 7.29 17.99 8.97
N LEU A 113 8.41 17.88 9.69
CA LEU A 113 8.75 18.79 10.80
C LEU A 113 9.00 20.23 10.29
N ASN A 114 9.78 20.37 9.22
CA ASN A 114 10.11 21.67 8.62
C ASN A 114 8.86 22.41 8.12
N PHE A 115 7.88 21.67 7.58
CA PHE A 115 6.59 22.20 7.15
C PHE A 115 5.52 22.20 8.25
N ARG A 116 5.87 21.75 9.47
CA ARG A 116 4.97 21.65 10.64
C ARG A 116 3.72 20.82 10.38
N LEU A 117 3.82 19.82 9.52
CA LEU A 117 2.81 18.79 9.31
C LEU A 117 2.84 17.73 10.43
N ALA A 118 3.96 17.64 11.15
CA ALA A 118 4.11 16.90 12.40
C ALA A 118 4.86 17.76 13.42
N ALA A 119 4.54 17.58 14.70
CA ALA A 119 5.12 18.32 15.81
C ALA A 119 5.31 17.44 17.07
N PRO A 120 6.04 16.32 16.97
CA PRO A 120 6.30 15.47 18.12
C PRO A 120 7.13 16.23 19.17
N GLU A 121 6.89 15.92 20.43
CA GLU A 121 7.63 16.48 21.56
C GLU A 121 9.00 15.82 21.70
N ARG A 122 9.14 14.55 21.25
CA ARG A 122 10.37 13.78 21.32
C ARG A 122 10.69 13.06 20.02
N LEU A 123 11.95 13.10 19.62
CA LEU A 123 12.51 12.24 18.58
C LEU A 123 13.51 11.25 19.17
N VAL A 124 13.37 9.98 18.79
CA VAL A 124 14.31 8.90 19.17
C VAL A 124 15.11 8.50 17.94
N ASP A 125 16.39 8.87 17.90
CA ASP A 125 17.29 8.54 16.80
C ASP A 125 17.72 7.09 16.83
N LEU A 126 17.46 6.38 15.73
CA LEU A 126 17.77 4.96 15.55
C LEU A 126 19.10 4.70 14.81
N ASN A 127 19.77 5.75 14.32
CA ASN A 127 20.91 5.63 13.40
C ASN A 127 22.14 4.95 14.02
N GLY A 128 22.25 4.92 15.36
CA GLY A 128 23.32 4.24 16.09
C GLY A 128 23.02 2.80 16.50
N ILE A 129 21.82 2.28 16.24
CA ILE A 129 21.39 0.97 16.76
C ILE A 129 21.77 -0.15 15.78
N GLU A 130 22.86 -0.85 16.08
CA GLU A 130 23.38 -1.95 15.23
C GLU A 130 22.38 -3.09 15.03
N ALA A 131 21.58 -3.41 16.05
CA ALA A 131 20.56 -4.47 15.99
C ALA A 131 19.45 -4.22 14.95
N LEU A 132 19.29 -2.97 14.50
CA LEU A 132 18.34 -2.57 13.46
C LEU A 132 18.98 -2.49 12.06
N ALA A 133 20.29 -2.69 11.95
CA ALA A 133 21.02 -2.65 10.70
C ALA A 133 21.20 -4.05 10.11
N GLY A 134 21.77 -4.12 8.91
CA GLY A 134 22.22 -5.37 8.30
C GLY A 134 21.18 -6.07 7.42
N VAL A 135 21.74 -6.84 6.49
CA VAL A 135 21.01 -7.74 5.57
C VAL A 135 21.56 -9.13 5.85
N GLU A 136 20.68 -10.03 6.26
CA GLU A 136 21.05 -11.39 6.64
C GLU A 136 20.27 -12.38 5.78
N GLU A 137 20.92 -13.44 5.32
CA GLU A 137 20.22 -14.56 4.71
C GLU A 137 19.61 -15.42 5.82
N THR A 138 18.34 -15.77 5.71
CA THR A 138 17.68 -16.66 6.68
C THR A 138 18.04 -18.12 6.39
N GLU A 139 17.86 -19.00 7.38
CA GLU A 139 18.08 -20.45 7.19
C GLU A 139 17.21 -21.05 6.07
N SER A 140 16.04 -20.46 5.81
CA SER A 140 15.15 -20.85 4.72
C SER A 140 15.57 -20.31 3.35
N GLY A 141 16.68 -19.55 3.25
CA GLY A 141 17.17 -18.93 2.02
C GLY A 141 16.46 -17.62 1.63
N GLY A 142 15.66 -17.05 2.54
CA GLY A 142 15.07 -15.71 2.41
C GLY A 142 16.02 -14.63 2.92
N LEU A 143 15.49 -13.43 3.17
CA LEU A 143 16.25 -12.32 3.75
C LEU A 143 15.60 -11.78 5.01
N ARG A 144 16.41 -11.45 6.01
CA ARG A 144 16.06 -10.54 7.09
C ARG A 144 16.73 -9.20 6.82
N LEU A 145 15.92 -8.16 6.69
CA LEU A 145 16.36 -6.78 6.52
C LEU A 145 16.13 -6.05 7.83
N GLY A 146 17.20 -5.57 8.48
CA GLY A 146 17.04 -4.65 9.61
C GLY A 146 16.27 -3.39 9.18
N ALA A 147 15.43 -2.83 10.07
CA ALA A 147 14.62 -1.65 9.77
C ALA A 147 15.44 -0.44 9.27
N MET A 148 16.71 -0.34 9.68
CA MET A 148 17.64 0.74 9.34
C MET A 148 18.49 0.45 8.09
N VAL A 149 18.27 -0.67 7.39
CA VAL A 149 18.88 -0.92 6.07
C VAL A 149 18.53 0.23 5.12
N ARG A 150 19.55 0.82 4.51
CA ARG A 150 19.39 1.96 3.61
C ARG A 150 18.89 1.51 2.25
N VAL A 151 18.09 2.36 1.59
CA VAL A 151 17.68 2.11 0.20
C VAL A 151 18.90 1.97 -0.72
N ARG A 152 19.98 2.70 -0.44
CA ARG A 152 21.25 2.57 -1.16
C ARG A 152 21.90 1.19 -1.02
N GLN A 153 21.68 0.50 0.11
CA GLN A 153 22.13 -0.89 0.28
C GLN A 153 21.25 -1.82 -0.56
N LEU A 154 19.92 -1.62 -0.56
CA LEU A 154 19.01 -2.37 -1.44
C LEU A 154 19.43 -2.28 -2.92
N GLU A 155 19.86 -1.10 -3.37
CA GLU A 155 20.33 -0.84 -4.73
C GLU A 155 21.63 -1.58 -5.11
N ARG A 156 22.49 -1.92 -4.13
CA ARG A 156 23.90 -2.27 -4.41
C ARG A 156 24.38 -3.58 -3.80
N ASP A 157 23.66 -4.13 -2.84
CA ASP A 157 24.08 -5.33 -2.13
C ASP A 157 23.94 -6.58 -3.03
N PRO A 158 25.03 -7.32 -3.32
CA PRO A 158 24.97 -8.54 -4.12
C PRO A 158 24.10 -9.64 -3.52
N LEU A 159 23.93 -9.68 -2.19
CA LEU A 159 23.05 -10.63 -1.54
C LEU A 159 21.59 -10.33 -1.89
N ILE A 160 21.19 -9.06 -1.87
CA ILE A 160 19.84 -8.62 -2.25
C ILE A 160 19.60 -8.89 -3.73
N ALA A 161 20.54 -8.53 -4.59
CA ALA A 161 20.42 -8.76 -6.03
C ALA A 161 20.22 -10.26 -6.37
N ARG A 162 20.79 -11.17 -5.57
CA ARG A 162 20.62 -12.61 -5.73
C ARG A 162 19.34 -13.17 -5.11
N ARG A 163 18.99 -12.74 -3.89
CA ARG A 163 17.93 -13.38 -3.08
C ARG A 163 16.58 -12.69 -3.18
N ALA A 164 16.56 -11.39 -3.51
CA ALA A 164 15.35 -10.60 -3.68
C ALA A 164 15.55 -9.55 -4.79
N PRO A 165 15.75 -9.99 -6.05
CA PRO A 165 16.12 -9.10 -7.16
C PRO A 165 15.12 -7.96 -7.38
N LEU A 166 13.85 -8.14 -7.04
CA LEU A 166 12.83 -7.09 -7.14
C LEU A 166 13.15 -5.86 -6.28
N LEU A 167 13.73 -6.04 -5.08
CA LEU A 167 14.15 -4.92 -4.23
C LEU A 167 15.27 -4.11 -4.88
N ALA A 168 16.25 -4.79 -5.48
CA ALA A 168 17.34 -4.15 -6.20
C ALA A 168 16.85 -3.46 -7.48
N GLU A 169 15.87 -4.04 -8.19
CA GLU A 169 15.26 -3.46 -9.38
C GLU A 169 14.45 -2.19 -9.10
N ALA A 170 13.69 -2.16 -7.99
CA ALA A 170 12.87 -1.01 -7.63
C ALA A 170 13.67 0.13 -6.98
N ALA A 171 14.77 -0.17 -6.27
CA ALA A 171 15.52 0.84 -5.53
C ALA A 171 15.96 2.07 -6.35
N PRO A 172 16.39 1.97 -7.62
CA PRO A 172 16.75 3.12 -8.45
C PRO A 172 15.62 4.11 -8.77
N PHE A 173 14.35 3.69 -8.64
CA PHE A 173 13.17 4.55 -8.83
C PHE A 173 12.91 5.43 -7.61
N ILE A 174 13.31 4.96 -6.43
CA ILE A 174 13.12 5.66 -5.17
C ILE A 174 14.02 6.90 -5.11
N ALA A 175 13.41 8.06 -5.33
CA ALA A 175 14.02 9.37 -5.15
C ALA A 175 15.41 9.51 -5.82
N HIS A 176 16.27 10.34 -5.23
CA HIS A 176 17.63 10.61 -5.68
C HIS A 176 18.67 9.91 -4.76
N PRO A 177 19.92 9.70 -5.21
CA PRO A 177 20.94 8.99 -4.43
C PRO A 177 21.16 9.53 -3.00
N GLN A 178 21.02 10.83 -2.78
CA GLN A 178 21.13 11.47 -1.46
C GLN A 178 20.02 10.98 -0.52
N ILE A 179 18.78 10.95 -1.03
CA ILE A 179 17.63 10.43 -0.29
C ILE A 179 17.83 8.94 -0.04
N ARG A 180 18.29 8.15 -1.02
CA ARG A 180 18.53 6.71 -0.83
C ARG A 180 19.66 6.38 0.15
N SER A 181 20.65 7.26 0.28
CA SER A 181 21.76 7.08 1.22
C SER A 181 21.32 7.29 2.68
N ARG A 182 20.18 7.94 2.89
CA ARG A 182 19.60 8.21 4.21
C ARG A 182 18.34 7.40 4.48
N GLY A 183 17.43 7.34 3.53
CA GLY A 183 16.17 6.61 3.58
C GLY A 183 16.40 5.14 3.93
N THR A 184 15.49 4.59 4.72
CA THR A 184 15.59 3.24 5.28
C THR A 184 14.37 2.43 4.88
N VAL A 185 14.54 1.12 4.69
CA VAL A 185 13.43 0.21 4.36
C VAL A 185 12.33 0.24 5.44
N GLY A 186 12.70 0.17 6.72
CA GLY A 186 11.75 0.22 7.83
C GLY A 186 11.04 1.56 7.92
N GLY A 187 11.76 2.67 7.76
CA GLY A 187 11.16 4.00 7.68
C GLY A 187 10.15 4.16 6.54
N SER A 188 10.41 3.59 5.36
CA SER A 188 9.45 3.63 4.24
C SER A 188 8.20 2.81 4.53
N VAL A 189 8.37 1.61 5.11
CA VAL A 189 7.25 0.72 5.46
C VAL A 189 6.42 1.31 6.59
N ALA A 190 7.05 1.73 7.69
CA ALA A 190 6.37 2.31 8.85
C ALA A 190 5.64 3.64 8.52
N HIS A 191 6.11 4.39 7.52
CA HIS A 191 5.43 5.61 7.08
C HIS A 191 4.10 5.32 6.38
N ALA A 192 3.92 4.12 5.80
CA ALA A 192 2.66 3.68 5.17
C ALA A 192 2.11 4.65 4.10
N ASP A 193 2.99 5.28 3.34
CA ASP A 193 2.62 6.13 2.21
C ASP A 193 2.23 5.25 1.01
N PRO A 194 0.99 5.34 0.47
CA PRO A 194 0.59 4.59 -0.73
C PRO A 194 1.41 4.95 -1.98
N ALA A 195 2.11 6.09 -1.97
CA ALA A 195 2.97 6.51 -3.06
C ALA A 195 4.38 5.90 -2.99
N ALA A 196 4.74 5.21 -1.90
CA ALA A 196 6.08 4.64 -1.75
C ALA A 196 6.21 3.26 -2.44
N GLU A 197 7.36 3.04 -3.08
CA GLU A 197 7.62 1.84 -3.87
C GLU A 197 7.91 0.61 -2.99
N LEU A 198 8.62 0.79 -1.86
CA LEU A 198 9.02 -0.33 -1.00
C LEU A 198 7.84 -1.09 -0.38
N PRO A 199 6.78 -0.44 0.16
CA PRO A 199 5.57 -1.14 0.58
C PRO A 199 4.99 -2.06 -0.50
N ALA A 200 4.81 -1.57 -1.72
CA ALA A 200 4.28 -2.37 -2.84
C ALA A 200 5.21 -3.54 -3.21
N VAL A 201 6.51 -3.28 -3.34
CA VAL A 201 7.51 -4.32 -3.65
C VAL A 201 7.53 -5.41 -2.58
N LEU A 202 7.53 -5.05 -1.31
CA LEU A 202 7.55 -6.00 -0.21
C LEU A 202 6.25 -6.79 -0.08
N LEU A 203 5.08 -6.17 -0.34
CA LEU A 203 3.81 -6.87 -0.44
C LEU A 203 3.83 -7.92 -1.54
N THR A 204 4.37 -7.56 -2.71
CA THR A 204 4.49 -8.46 -3.87
C THR A 204 5.36 -9.68 -3.56
N LEU A 205 6.40 -9.49 -2.74
CA LEU A 205 7.28 -10.55 -2.28
C LEU A 205 6.69 -11.38 -1.13
N GLY A 206 5.52 -11.03 -0.58
CA GLY A 206 4.94 -11.71 0.58
C GLY A 206 5.76 -11.52 1.85
N ALA A 207 6.32 -10.31 2.03
CA ALA A 207 7.14 -10.01 3.20
C ALA A 207 6.30 -9.96 4.50
N ARG A 208 7.00 -10.10 5.63
CA ARG A 208 6.47 -9.93 6.98
C ARG A 208 7.27 -8.89 7.73
N VAL A 209 6.67 -8.26 8.73
CA VAL A 209 7.34 -7.28 9.58
C VAL A 209 7.50 -7.81 11.00
N ARG A 210 8.68 -7.58 11.58
CA ARG A 210 8.93 -7.79 13.00
C ARG A 210 8.78 -6.49 13.75
N ILE A 211 8.02 -6.53 14.83
CA ILE A 211 7.69 -5.39 15.67
C ILE A 211 8.09 -5.75 17.09
N ALA A 212 8.72 -4.81 17.79
CA ALA A 212 9.09 -4.95 19.18
C ALA A 212 8.56 -3.78 20.00
N ARG A 213 8.28 -4.06 21.27
CA ARG A 213 8.02 -3.06 22.31
C ARG A 213 8.59 -3.49 23.63
N ARG A 214 8.75 -2.54 24.54
CA ARG A 214 9.11 -2.84 25.93
C ARG A 214 8.02 -3.68 26.59
N SER A 215 8.42 -4.66 27.38
CA SER A 215 7.50 -5.45 28.21
C SER A 215 6.87 -4.58 29.30
N ARG A 216 5.54 -4.58 29.40
CA ARG A 216 4.81 -3.82 30.44
C ARG A 216 4.95 -4.52 31.78
N GLY A 217 5.49 -3.83 32.78
CA GLY A 217 5.77 -4.41 34.10
C GLY A 217 6.92 -5.43 34.12
N GLY A 218 7.64 -5.62 33.01
CA GLY A 218 8.86 -6.41 32.95
C GLY A 218 10.08 -5.66 33.51
N GLU A 219 11.16 -6.41 33.78
CA GLU A 219 12.46 -5.84 34.14
C GLU A 219 13.01 -4.93 33.02
N PRO A 220 13.86 -3.93 33.33
CA PRO A 220 14.53 -3.13 32.31
C PRO A 220 15.22 -3.99 31.24
N GLY A 221 15.02 -3.67 29.97
CA GLY A 221 15.53 -4.47 28.84
C GLY A 221 14.64 -5.65 28.42
N SER A 222 13.58 -5.95 29.17
CA SER A 222 12.60 -6.95 28.75
C SER A 222 11.75 -6.41 27.59
N ARG A 223 11.63 -7.19 26.50
CA ARG A 223 10.85 -6.83 25.31
C ARG A 223 9.87 -7.93 24.89
N VAL A 224 8.80 -7.50 24.23
CA VAL A 224 7.83 -8.37 23.56
C VAL A 224 7.95 -8.15 22.07
N GLU A 225 8.04 -9.23 21.32
CA GLU A 225 8.08 -9.20 19.86
C GLU A 225 6.82 -9.82 19.26
N ARG A 226 6.39 -9.29 18.13
CA ARG A 226 5.34 -9.87 17.29
C ARG A 226 5.72 -9.75 15.82
N THR A 227 5.17 -10.64 15.02
CA THR A 227 5.32 -10.64 13.57
C THR A 227 3.96 -10.47 12.93
N LEU A 228 3.87 -9.66 11.88
CA LEU A 228 2.68 -9.52 11.04
C LEU A 228 3.03 -9.81 9.59
N ASP A 229 2.09 -10.38 8.85
CA ASP A 229 2.14 -10.31 7.40
C ASP A 229 2.03 -8.84 6.97
N LEU A 230 2.77 -8.45 5.94
CA LEU A 230 2.84 -7.04 5.56
C LEU A 230 1.49 -6.52 5.03
N ASP A 231 0.63 -7.38 4.51
CA ASP A 231 -0.73 -7.02 4.06
C ASP A 231 -1.60 -6.56 5.24
N ASP A 232 -1.41 -7.15 6.42
CA ASP A 232 -2.11 -6.76 7.66
C ASP A 232 -1.48 -5.52 8.34
N PHE A 233 -0.35 -5.03 7.83
CA PHE A 233 0.37 -3.91 8.44
C PHE A 233 -0.19 -2.54 8.02
N PHE A 234 -0.81 -2.43 6.84
CA PHE A 234 -1.30 -1.14 6.33
C PHE A 234 -2.80 -1.00 6.58
N LEU A 235 -3.16 -0.14 7.53
CA LEU A 235 -4.55 0.04 7.98
C LEU A 235 -5.23 1.25 7.35
N GLY A 236 -4.45 2.20 6.82
CA GLY A 236 -4.95 3.42 6.17
C GLY A 236 -3.83 4.29 5.61
N PRO A 237 -4.15 5.40 4.92
CA PRO A 237 -3.15 6.31 4.38
C PRO A 237 -2.30 6.89 5.52
N PHE A 238 -0.99 6.65 5.49
CA PHE A 238 -0.06 7.01 6.56
C PHE A 238 -0.38 6.40 7.93
N PHE A 239 -1.13 5.30 7.95
CA PHE A 239 -1.57 4.62 9.15
C PHE A 239 -1.26 3.12 9.07
N SER A 240 -0.41 2.65 9.98
CA SER A 240 -0.01 1.25 10.05
C SER A 240 -0.52 0.60 11.35
N ALA A 241 -0.34 -0.71 11.45
CA ALA A 241 -0.66 -1.49 12.63
C ALA A 241 0.34 -1.31 13.79
N LEU A 242 1.28 -0.34 13.72
CA LEU A 242 2.16 0.00 14.84
C LEU A 242 1.39 0.73 15.93
N GLU A 243 1.49 0.24 17.16
CA GLU A 243 1.05 0.98 18.34
C GLU A 243 2.07 2.07 18.72
N PRO A 244 1.69 3.09 19.51
CA PRO A 244 2.59 4.18 19.90
C PRO A 244 3.85 3.74 20.66
N ASP A 245 3.79 2.62 21.40
CA ASP A 245 4.91 2.06 22.18
C ASP A 245 5.73 1.02 21.39
N GLU A 246 5.49 0.88 20.08
CA GLU A 246 6.09 -0.13 19.22
C GLU A 246 7.10 0.42 18.20
N LEU A 247 8.03 -0.44 17.81
CA LEU A 247 9.03 -0.18 16.80
C LEU A 247 9.11 -1.32 15.80
N LEU A 248 9.03 -1.00 14.50
CA LEU A 248 9.37 -1.96 13.44
C LEU A 248 10.89 -2.19 13.48
N THR A 249 11.30 -3.44 13.75
CA THR A 249 12.71 -3.80 13.96
C THR A 249 13.36 -4.46 12.75
N ALA A 250 12.58 -5.23 11.98
CA ALA A 250 13.06 -5.88 10.77
C ALA A 250 11.91 -6.20 9.81
N ILE A 251 12.26 -6.50 8.57
CA ILE A 251 11.38 -7.02 7.53
C ILE A 251 11.95 -8.37 7.07
N GLU A 252 11.11 -9.39 7.06
CA GLU A 252 11.44 -10.73 6.59
C GLU A 252 10.87 -10.93 5.19
N VAL A 253 11.74 -11.19 4.22
CA VAL A 253 11.40 -11.50 2.84
C VAL A 253 11.54 -13.02 2.65
N PRO A 254 10.50 -13.73 2.20
CA PRO A 254 10.59 -15.18 1.99
C PRO A 254 11.58 -15.52 0.86
N PRO A 255 12.09 -16.77 0.81
CA PRO A 255 12.93 -17.22 -0.29
C PRO A 255 12.19 -17.16 -1.62
N SER A 256 12.87 -16.73 -2.69
CA SER A 256 12.35 -16.92 -4.05
C SER A 256 12.23 -18.41 -4.38
N ALA A 257 11.12 -18.76 -5.03
CA ALA A 257 10.87 -20.12 -5.48
C ALA A 257 11.52 -20.39 -6.86
N PRO A 258 11.78 -21.66 -7.24
CA PRO A 258 12.12 -22.01 -8.61
C PRO A 258 11.02 -21.57 -9.58
N ALA A 259 11.41 -21.21 -10.82
CA ALA A 259 10.50 -20.72 -11.87
C ALA A 259 9.65 -19.51 -11.42
N GLU A 260 10.19 -18.69 -10.50
CA GLU A 260 9.61 -17.42 -10.09
C GLU A 260 10.30 -16.27 -10.82
N GLY A 261 9.50 -15.42 -11.45
CA GLY A 261 9.94 -14.19 -12.05
C GLY A 261 9.26 -13.00 -11.41
N THR A 262 10.04 -11.94 -11.18
CA THR A 262 9.55 -10.67 -10.62
C THR A 262 9.87 -9.53 -11.56
N ALA A 263 9.08 -8.45 -11.54
CA ALA A 263 9.39 -7.21 -12.24
C ALA A 263 8.76 -6.00 -11.56
N PHE A 264 9.36 -4.82 -11.75
CA PHE A 264 8.88 -3.53 -11.28
C PHE A 264 8.95 -2.48 -12.38
N ASP A 265 7.97 -1.59 -12.44
CA ASP A 265 8.04 -0.39 -13.25
C ASP A 265 7.10 0.69 -12.76
N GLU A 266 7.40 1.93 -13.11
CA GLU A 266 6.55 3.06 -12.78
C GLU A 266 6.61 4.16 -13.83
N VAL A 267 5.63 5.06 -13.77
CA VAL A 267 5.63 6.30 -14.51
C VAL A 267 5.58 7.44 -13.49
N ALA A 268 6.64 8.24 -13.45
CA ALA A 268 6.71 9.49 -12.70
C ALA A 268 6.87 10.67 -13.68
N ARG A 269 6.52 11.88 -13.23
CA ARG A 269 6.70 13.09 -14.06
C ARG A 269 8.17 13.37 -14.34
N ARG A 270 9.02 13.07 -13.37
CA ARG A 270 10.47 13.22 -13.40
C ARG A 270 11.06 12.09 -12.57
N ARG A 271 12.29 11.71 -12.90
CA ARG A 271 12.99 10.68 -12.14
C ARG A 271 13.14 11.10 -10.68
N GLY A 272 12.75 10.20 -9.77
CA GLY A 272 12.84 10.41 -8.32
C GLY A 272 11.70 11.25 -7.72
N ASP A 273 10.69 11.62 -8.51
CA ASP A 273 9.39 12.04 -7.97
C ASP A 273 8.59 10.79 -7.58
N TYR A 274 7.59 10.95 -6.72
CA TYR A 274 6.57 9.92 -6.52
C TYR A 274 5.89 9.53 -7.85
N ALA A 275 5.66 8.23 -8.02
CA ALA A 275 5.01 7.68 -9.20
C ALA A 275 3.58 8.23 -9.39
N LEU A 276 3.21 8.54 -10.63
CA LEU A 276 1.80 8.72 -10.99
C LEU A 276 1.06 7.38 -10.90
N ALA A 277 1.74 6.30 -11.30
CA ALA A 277 1.36 4.92 -11.06
C ALA A 277 2.62 4.04 -11.15
N GLY A 278 2.70 3.00 -10.33
CA GLY A 278 3.73 1.97 -10.41
C GLY A 278 3.14 0.59 -10.18
N VAL A 279 3.83 -0.45 -10.67
CA VAL A 279 3.40 -1.84 -10.55
C VAL A 279 4.60 -2.70 -10.20
N ALA A 280 4.43 -3.53 -9.16
CA ALA A 280 5.29 -4.66 -8.87
C ALA A 280 4.52 -5.96 -9.15
N ALA A 281 5.16 -6.93 -9.80
CA ALA A 281 4.56 -8.25 -10.00
C ALA A 281 5.54 -9.39 -9.70
N ARG A 282 4.98 -10.50 -9.23
CA ARG A 282 5.62 -11.81 -9.06
C ARG A 282 4.75 -12.85 -9.75
N VAL A 283 5.34 -13.69 -10.57
CA VAL A 283 4.68 -14.81 -11.26
C VAL A 283 5.51 -16.05 -11.06
N ARG A 284 4.89 -17.17 -10.68
CA ARG A 284 5.53 -18.49 -10.65
C ARG A 284 4.83 -19.43 -11.60
N LEU A 285 5.61 -20.02 -12.50
CA LEU A 285 5.12 -21.00 -13.46
C LEU A 285 5.38 -22.41 -12.97
N ASP A 286 4.50 -23.34 -13.31
CA ASP A 286 4.76 -24.76 -13.19
C ASP A 286 5.57 -25.29 -14.39
N SER A 287 5.86 -26.59 -14.40
CA SER A 287 6.62 -27.23 -15.48
C SER A 287 5.92 -27.20 -16.86
N GLY A 288 4.61 -26.93 -16.88
CA GLY A 288 3.82 -26.78 -18.11
C GLY A 288 3.74 -25.34 -18.61
N GLY A 289 4.37 -24.37 -17.92
CA GLY A 289 4.27 -22.96 -18.25
C GLY A 289 2.98 -22.30 -17.76
N VAL A 290 2.18 -23.01 -16.98
CA VAL A 290 0.94 -22.50 -16.37
C VAL A 290 1.29 -21.72 -15.11
N CYS A 291 0.66 -20.57 -14.92
CA CYS A 291 0.85 -19.77 -13.71
C CYS A 291 0.21 -20.47 -12.50
N GLY A 292 1.04 -20.90 -11.56
CA GLY A 292 0.60 -21.50 -10.30
C GLY A 292 0.42 -20.49 -9.17
N GLU A 293 1.21 -19.42 -9.17
CA GLU A 293 1.08 -18.31 -8.22
C GLU A 293 1.33 -16.98 -8.92
N ALA A 294 0.57 -15.95 -8.53
CA ALA A 294 0.82 -14.58 -8.95
C ALA A 294 0.55 -13.61 -7.79
N ALA A 295 1.33 -12.54 -7.74
CA ALA A 295 1.07 -11.38 -6.90
C ALA A 295 1.29 -10.11 -7.73
N ILE A 296 0.41 -9.13 -7.57
CA ILE A 296 0.51 -7.82 -8.21
C ILE A 296 0.21 -6.79 -7.12
N SER A 297 1.02 -5.75 -7.00
CA SER A 297 0.72 -4.60 -6.15
C SER A 297 0.94 -3.30 -6.93
N LEU A 298 0.33 -2.22 -6.44
CA LEU A 298 0.39 -0.92 -7.08
C LEU A 298 1.08 0.11 -6.19
N VAL A 299 1.84 1.00 -6.82
CA VAL A 299 2.26 2.27 -6.23
C VAL A 299 1.25 3.32 -6.67
N ASN A 300 0.68 4.06 -5.72
CA ASN A 300 -0.41 5.02 -5.96
C ASN A 300 -1.66 4.42 -6.63
N GLY A 301 -1.96 3.14 -6.35
CA GLY A 301 -3.15 2.46 -6.86
C GLY A 301 -4.39 2.52 -5.95
N GLY A 302 -4.25 3.09 -4.75
CA GLY A 302 -5.29 3.13 -3.72
C GLY A 302 -4.88 4.07 -2.57
N SER A 303 -5.69 4.10 -1.51
CA SER A 303 -5.41 4.86 -0.28
C SER A 303 -4.34 4.21 0.61
N THR A 304 -4.03 2.93 0.39
CA THR A 304 -2.97 2.17 1.06
C THR A 304 -2.15 1.38 0.03
N PRO A 305 -0.91 1.00 0.37
CA PRO A 305 -0.24 -0.11 -0.31
C PRO A 305 -1.10 -1.37 -0.21
N CYS A 306 -1.39 -2.03 -1.33
CA CYS A 306 -2.25 -3.21 -1.35
C CYS A 306 -1.90 -4.19 -2.48
N LEU A 307 -2.32 -5.44 -2.30
CA LEU A 307 -2.30 -6.48 -3.33
C LEU A 307 -3.55 -6.40 -4.21
N MET A 308 -3.35 -6.52 -5.52
CA MET A 308 -4.41 -6.64 -6.52
C MET A 308 -4.81 -8.12 -6.68
N SER A 309 -5.25 -8.73 -5.59
CA SER A 309 -5.51 -10.18 -5.50
C SER A 309 -6.54 -10.69 -6.51
N GLU A 310 -7.56 -9.89 -6.84
CA GLU A 310 -8.53 -10.24 -7.87
C GLU A 310 -7.89 -10.33 -9.26
N ALA A 311 -7.05 -9.36 -9.61
CA ALA A 311 -6.34 -9.33 -10.88
C ALA A 311 -5.26 -10.42 -10.96
N ALA A 312 -4.51 -10.66 -9.88
CA ALA A 312 -3.52 -11.73 -9.85
C ALA A 312 -4.16 -13.12 -10.04
N ARG A 313 -5.35 -13.34 -9.47
CA ARG A 313 -6.10 -14.61 -9.63
C ARG A 313 -6.52 -14.90 -11.07
N THR A 314 -6.63 -13.90 -11.95
CA THR A 314 -6.99 -14.18 -13.35
C THR A 314 -5.88 -14.85 -14.13
N LEU A 315 -4.63 -14.79 -13.64
CA LEU A 315 -3.49 -15.48 -14.24
C LEU A 315 -3.40 -16.93 -13.77
N VAL A 316 -3.77 -17.21 -12.51
CA VAL A 316 -3.60 -18.52 -11.89
C VAL A 316 -4.42 -19.58 -12.61
N GLY A 317 -3.78 -20.70 -12.95
CA GLY A 317 -4.38 -21.81 -13.70
C GLY A 317 -4.40 -21.60 -15.22
N SER A 318 -3.76 -20.55 -15.72
CA SER A 318 -3.60 -20.29 -17.16
C SER A 318 -2.14 -20.02 -17.54
N GLU A 319 -1.78 -20.27 -18.79
CA GLU A 319 -0.52 -19.75 -19.33
C GLU A 319 -0.60 -18.22 -19.44
N PRO A 320 0.47 -17.47 -19.12
CA PRO A 320 0.48 -16.02 -19.23
C PRO A 320 0.65 -15.59 -20.71
N THR A 321 -0.39 -15.83 -21.52
CA THR A 321 -0.49 -15.34 -22.89
C THR A 321 -0.75 -13.83 -22.90
N PRO A 322 -0.53 -13.13 -24.02
CA PRO A 322 -0.87 -11.71 -24.14
C PRO A 322 -2.32 -11.39 -23.73
N GLU A 323 -3.27 -12.26 -24.06
CA GLU A 323 -4.68 -12.10 -23.70
C GLU A 323 -4.93 -12.27 -22.20
N ALA A 324 -4.29 -13.26 -21.56
CA ALA A 324 -4.41 -13.47 -20.11
C ALA A 324 -3.76 -12.32 -19.32
N ILE A 325 -2.61 -11.84 -19.79
CA ILE A 325 -1.91 -10.68 -19.23
C ILE A 325 -2.77 -9.41 -19.35
N GLU A 326 -3.39 -9.20 -20.51
CA GLU A 326 -4.28 -8.06 -20.73
C GLU A 326 -5.54 -8.14 -19.86
N ALA A 327 -6.10 -9.34 -19.65
CA ALA A 327 -7.22 -9.54 -18.74
C ALA A 327 -6.85 -9.17 -17.29
N ALA A 328 -5.67 -9.59 -16.82
CA ALA A 328 -5.15 -9.20 -15.50
C ALA A 328 -4.94 -7.68 -15.41
N ALA A 329 -4.38 -7.07 -16.45
CA ALA A 329 -4.18 -5.63 -16.53
C ALA A 329 -5.50 -4.84 -16.49
N ALA A 330 -6.51 -5.29 -17.23
CA ALA A 330 -7.84 -4.71 -17.21
C ALA A 330 -8.50 -4.85 -15.82
N ALA A 331 -8.34 -6.01 -15.17
CA ALA A 331 -8.84 -6.22 -13.81
C ALA A 331 -8.15 -5.30 -12.79
N CYS A 332 -6.82 -5.12 -12.86
CA CYS A 332 -6.09 -4.14 -12.04
C CYS A 332 -6.65 -2.73 -12.22
N ALA A 333 -6.84 -2.29 -13.46
CA ALA A 333 -7.35 -0.96 -13.75
C ALA A 333 -8.80 -0.75 -13.29
N ALA A 334 -9.62 -1.80 -13.35
CA ALA A 334 -11.02 -1.75 -12.91
C ALA A 334 -11.17 -1.70 -11.38
N THR A 335 -10.23 -2.29 -10.65
CA THR A 335 -10.31 -2.44 -9.18
C THR A 335 -9.43 -1.45 -8.41
N CYS A 336 -8.47 -0.79 -9.07
CA CYS A 336 -7.69 0.28 -8.45
C CYS A 336 -8.55 1.52 -8.15
N ASP A 337 -8.18 2.22 -7.08
CA ASP A 337 -8.86 3.42 -6.58
C ASP A 337 -7.87 4.60 -6.40
N PRO A 338 -7.22 5.06 -7.48
CA PRO A 338 -6.22 6.11 -7.38
C PRO A 338 -6.86 7.48 -7.15
N ALA A 339 -6.30 8.27 -6.24
CA ALA A 339 -6.73 9.65 -6.04
C ALA A 339 -6.27 10.56 -7.19
N ALA A 340 -7.14 11.48 -7.60
CA ALA A 340 -6.77 12.58 -8.49
C ALA A 340 -6.04 13.69 -7.71
N ASP A 341 -5.08 14.34 -8.35
CA ASP A 341 -4.37 15.49 -7.79
C ASP A 341 -3.98 16.50 -8.88
N MET A 342 -3.16 17.48 -8.52
CA MET A 342 -2.63 18.48 -9.45
C MET A 342 -1.66 17.91 -10.50
N HIS A 343 -1.36 16.61 -10.47
CA HIS A 343 -0.38 15.95 -11.34
C HIS A 343 -1.04 15.00 -12.33
N ALA A 344 -2.13 14.34 -11.94
CA ALA A 344 -2.86 13.44 -12.81
C ALA A 344 -4.33 13.28 -12.38
N SER A 345 -5.20 13.12 -13.37
CA SER A 345 -6.57 12.67 -13.12
C SER A 345 -6.58 11.18 -12.76
N GLU A 346 -7.60 10.76 -12.01
CA GLU A 346 -7.90 9.35 -11.72
C GLU A 346 -7.97 8.51 -13.00
N ALA A 347 -8.65 9.02 -14.04
CA ALA A 347 -8.75 8.34 -15.33
C ALA A 347 -7.38 8.09 -15.98
N TYR A 348 -6.46 9.06 -15.89
CA TYR A 348 -5.10 8.89 -16.42
C TYR A 348 -4.30 7.87 -15.60
N ARG A 349 -4.40 7.91 -14.27
CA ARG A 349 -3.73 6.93 -13.39
C ARG A 349 -4.24 5.51 -13.66
N ARG A 350 -5.55 5.30 -13.81
CA ARG A 350 -6.12 3.99 -14.19
C ARG A 350 -5.60 3.49 -15.54
N HIS A 351 -5.47 4.38 -16.52
CA HIS A 351 -4.88 4.04 -17.82
C HIS A 351 -3.41 3.61 -17.69
N LEU A 352 -2.63 4.33 -16.88
CA LEU A 352 -1.25 3.95 -16.59
C LEU A 352 -1.17 2.60 -15.87
N VAL A 353 -2.01 2.34 -14.87
CA VAL A 353 -2.08 1.05 -14.16
C VAL A 353 -2.29 -0.10 -15.13
N ARG A 354 -3.25 0.01 -16.06
CA ARG A 354 -3.48 -1.03 -17.09
C ARG A 354 -2.22 -1.29 -17.91
N THR A 355 -1.65 -0.22 -18.48
CA THR A 355 -0.48 -0.31 -19.37
C THR A 355 0.74 -0.87 -18.66
N LEU A 356 1.00 -0.40 -17.44
CA LEU A 356 2.10 -0.86 -16.59
C LEU A 356 1.91 -2.31 -16.19
N THR A 357 0.70 -2.72 -15.80
CA THR A 357 0.42 -4.09 -15.37
C THR A 357 0.72 -5.08 -16.49
N ALA A 358 0.25 -4.83 -17.71
CA ALA A 358 0.55 -5.70 -18.85
C ALA A 358 2.06 -5.84 -19.08
N ARG A 359 2.79 -4.71 -19.07
CA ARG A 359 4.25 -4.68 -19.26
C ARG A 359 5.02 -5.39 -18.15
N VAL A 360 4.64 -5.16 -16.90
CA VAL A 360 5.33 -5.71 -15.73
C VAL A 360 5.06 -7.20 -15.58
N VAL A 361 3.80 -7.63 -15.71
CA VAL A 361 3.44 -9.05 -15.66
C VAL A 361 4.08 -9.83 -16.80
N SER A 362 4.13 -9.29 -18.03
CA SER A 362 4.85 -9.94 -19.14
C SER A 362 6.32 -10.18 -18.81
N ARG A 363 7.04 -9.16 -18.30
CA ARG A 363 8.45 -9.32 -17.91
C ARG A 363 8.64 -10.30 -16.76
N ALA A 364 7.73 -10.30 -15.78
CA ALA A 364 7.76 -11.26 -14.69
C ALA A 364 7.56 -12.70 -15.22
N ALA A 365 6.60 -12.92 -16.11
CA ALA A 365 6.37 -14.21 -16.75
C ALA A 365 7.56 -14.67 -17.62
N ASP A 366 8.20 -13.75 -18.35
CA ASP A 366 9.39 -14.09 -19.15
C ASP A 366 10.57 -14.52 -18.26
N ARG A 367 10.78 -13.84 -17.13
CA ARG A 367 11.81 -14.20 -16.13
C ARG A 367 11.48 -15.50 -15.39
N ALA A 368 10.21 -15.85 -15.26
CA ALA A 368 9.80 -17.11 -14.66
C ALA A 368 10.12 -18.34 -15.56
N ARG A 369 10.33 -18.10 -16.87
CA ARG A 369 10.69 -19.14 -17.85
C ARG A 369 12.19 -19.41 -17.96
N THR A 370 13.04 -18.52 -17.42
CA THR A 370 14.51 -18.61 -17.50
C THR A 370 15.10 -19.32 -16.31
#